data_AF-A0A944N3P1-F1
#
_entry.id   AF-A0A944N3P1-F1
#
_cell.length_a   1.000
_cell.length_b   1.000
_cell.length_c   1.000
_cell.angle_alpha   90.00
_cell.angle_beta   90.00
_cell.angle_gamma   90.00
#
_symmetry.space_group_name_H-M   'P 1'
#
loop_
_entity.id
_entity.type
_entity.pdbx_description
1 polymer ?
#
loop_
_entity_poly.entity_id
_entity_poly.type
_entity_poly.pdbx_seq_one_letter_code
_entity_poly.pdbx_strand_id
1 'polypeptide(L)'
;MIDDMELSSSDQELMTEINAAIVRYIQSDDAHLQMDPMNSYRRRMVHKIATEYKLNSESTGEGEDRSVRLSKTATTTIPENINKQRVVDRGIEIFYAKPGAEIVLRTDGSFGVSLKEGDNKILDKRTVDEGEFRIRDNKIICKQDSNW
;
A
#
# COMPACT_ATOMS: atom_id res chain seq x y z
N MET A 1 -5.92 -13.03 -3.27
CA MET A 1 -7.05 -12.40 -2.54
C MET A 1 -6.70 -12.37 -1.05
N ILE A 2 -6.44 -11.18 -0.50
CA ILE A 2 -6.10 -10.94 0.93
C ILE A 2 -7.38 -10.66 1.76
N ASP A 3 -8.55 -10.95 1.19
CA ASP A 3 -9.89 -10.43 1.57
C ASP A 3 -10.33 -10.65 3.03
N ASP A 4 -9.72 -11.56 3.78
CA ASP A 4 -10.12 -11.85 5.17
C ASP A 4 -9.28 -11.15 6.25
N MET A 5 -8.43 -10.19 5.89
CA MET A 5 -7.60 -9.47 6.86
C MET A 5 -7.96 -7.98 6.88
N GLU A 6 -8.52 -7.49 7.99
CA GLU A 6 -8.54 -6.06 8.26
C GLU A 6 -7.09 -5.58 8.47
N LEU A 7 -6.48 -5.10 7.40
CA LEU A 7 -5.09 -4.64 7.43
C LEU A 7 -4.99 -3.28 8.11
N SER A 8 -4.23 -3.22 9.20
CA SER A 8 -3.81 -1.96 9.79
C SER A 8 -2.92 -1.17 8.81
N SER A 9 -2.71 0.12 9.08
CA SER A 9 -1.75 0.94 8.33
C SER A 9 -0.34 0.35 8.36
N SER A 10 0.09 -0.15 9.53
CA SER A 10 1.39 -0.83 9.70
C SER A 10 1.51 -2.11 8.88
N ASP A 11 0.41 -2.87 8.71
CA ASP A 11 0.42 -4.07 7.88
C ASP A 11 0.60 -3.74 6.40
N GLN A 12 0.00 -2.64 5.95
CA GLN A 12 0.11 -2.18 4.56
C GLN A 12 1.52 -1.71 4.21
N GLU A 13 2.18 -1.01 5.13
CA GLU A 13 3.59 -0.63 4.99
C GLU A 13 4.47 -1.88 4.85
N LEU A 14 4.28 -2.84 5.75
CA LEU A 14 5.02 -4.11 5.70
C LEU A 14 4.75 -4.89 4.41
N MET A 15 3.50 -4.94 3.93
CA MET A 15 3.18 -5.55 2.62
C MET A 15 3.92 -4.86 1.49
N THR A 16 3.99 -3.53 1.51
CA THR A 16 4.68 -2.74 0.48
C THR A 16 6.18 -3.04 0.49
N GLU A 17 6.79 -3.12 1.66
CA GLU A 17 8.21 -3.49 1.83
C GLU A 17 8.49 -4.90 1.32
N ILE A 18 7.66 -5.87 1.68
CA ILE A 18 7.78 -7.27 1.24
C ILE A 18 7.65 -7.36 -0.29
N ASN A 19 6.65 -6.69 -0.87
CA ASN A 19 6.47 -6.65 -2.32
C ASN A 19 7.69 -6.06 -3.02
N ALA A 20 8.21 -4.94 -2.53
CA ALA A 20 9.41 -4.31 -3.10
C ALA A 20 10.64 -5.24 -3.01
N ALA A 21 10.82 -5.94 -1.90
CA ALA A 21 11.91 -6.90 -1.72
C ALA A 21 11.78 -8.09 -2.70
N ILE A 22 10.57 -8.64 -2.85
CA ILE A 22 10.29 -9.74 -3.78
C ILE A 22 10.54 -9.31 -5.23
N VAL A 23 10.09 -8.13 -5.64
CA VAL A 23 10.33 -7.63 -7.01
C VAL A 23 11.82 -7.50 -7.29
N ARG A 24 12.59 -6.91 -6.37
CA ARG A 24 14.05 -6.81 -6.50
C ARG A 24 14.69 -8.20 -6.61
N TYR A 25 14.25 -9.15 -5.80
CA TYR A 25 14.74 -10.53 -5.85
C TYR A 25 14.41 -11.25 -7.16
N ILE A 26 13.17 -11.11 -7.67
CA ILE A 26 12.81 -11.72 -8.95
C ILE A 26 13.69 -11.20 -10.09
N GLN A 27 14.04 -9.91 -10.03
CA GLN A 27 14.89 -9.24 -11.01
C GLN A 27 16.41 -9.46 -10.81
N SER A 28 16.84 -10.00 -9.67
CA SER A 28 18.26 -10.33 -9.42
C SER A 28 18.61 -11.75 -9.87
N ASP A 29 19.89 -12.11 -9.86
CA ASP A 29 20.37 -13.48 -10.12
C ASP A 29 20.45 -14.35 -8.85
N ASP A 30 19.90 -13.86 -7.72
CA ASP A 30 20.00 -14.55 -6.45
C ASP A 30 19.22 -15.89 -6.48
N ALA A 31 19.82 -16.92 -5.87
CA ALA A 31 19.22 -18.25 -5.81
C ALA A 31 18.01 -18.31 -4.85
N HIS A 32 18.01 -17.48 -3.80
CA HIS A 32 16.95 -17.40 -2.81
C HIS A 32 16.94 -16.03 -2.13
N LEU A 33 15.77 -15.60 -1.65
CA LEU A 33 15.61 -14.47 -0.76
C LEU A 33 15.37 -14.97 0.66
N GLN A 34 16.27 -14.64 1.59
CA GLN A 34 16.09 -14.88 3.01
C GLN A 34 15.50 -13.62 3.66
N MET A 35 14.33 -13.75 4.28
CA MET A 35 13.71 -12.66 5.02
C MET A 35 14.26 -12.59 6.45
N ASP A 36 14.14 -11.43 7.09
CA ASP A 36 14.45 -11.27 8.51
C ASP A 36 13.54 -12.16 9.39
N PRO A 37 14.02 -12.58 10.58
CA PRO A 37 13.17 -13.27 11.55
C PRO A 37 11.91 -12.48 11.88
N MET A 38 10.77 -13.17 11.96
CA MET A 38 9.47 -12.51 12.13
C MET A 38 8.46 -13.43 12.81
N ASN A 39 7.45 -12.87 13.47
CA ASN A 39 6.40 -13.66 14.13
C ASN A 39 5.51 -14.44 13.15
N SER A 40 4.69 -15.37 13.66
CA SER A 40 3.83 -16.24 12.85
C SER A 40 2.86 -15.50 11.93
N TYR A 41 2.32 -14.36 12.38
CA TYR A 41 1.42 -13.53 11.59
C TYR A 41 2.13 -12.94 10.36
N ARG A 42 3.32 -12.35 10.55
CA ARG A 42 4.13 -11.81 9.46
C ARG A 42 4.60 -12.90 8.49
N ARG A 43 5.02 -14.07 9.00
CA ARG A 43 5.37 -15.20 8.12
C ARG A 43 4.19 -15.63 7.25
N ARG A 44 2.99 -15.73 7.82
CA ARG A 44 1.75 -16.04 7.07
C ARG A 44 1.50 -15.03 5.97
N MET A 45 1.74 -13.75 6.23
CA MET A 45 1.60 -12.69 5.24
C MET A 45 2.60 -12.84 4.08
N VAL A 46 3.88 -13.10 4.38
CA VAL A 46 4.90 -13.36 3.35
C VAL A 46 4.52 -14.56 2.48
N HIS A 47 4.07 -15.67 3.08
CA HIS A 47 3.62 -16.84 2.33
C HIS A 47 2.44 -16.55 1.39
N LYS A 48 1.46 -15.76 1.85
CA LYS A 48 0.34 -15.31 1.00
C LYS A 48 0.83 -14.47 -0.17
N ILE A 49 1.68 -13.48 0.09
CA ILE A 49 2.24 -12.61 -0.96
C ILE A 49 3.04 -13.47 -1.95
N ALA A 50 3.96 -14.32 -1.47
CA ALA A 50 4.79 -15.19 -2.31
C ALA A 50 3.96 -16.07 -3.28
N THR A 51 2.78 -16.51 -2.85
CA THR A 51 1.84 -17.29 -3.68
C THR A 51 1.35 -16.49 -4.89
N GLU A 52 1.07 -15.19 -4.72
CA GLU A 52 0.64 -14.30 -5.82
C GLU A 52 1.76 -14.16 -6.89
N TYR A 53 3.02 -14.18 -6.47
CA TYR A 53 4.19 -14.17 -7.37
C TYR A 53 4.59 -15.56 -7.90
N LYS A 54 3.86 -16.62 -7.51
CA LYS A 54 4.17 -18.02 -7.83
C LYS A 54 5.59 -18.42 -7.40
N LEU A 55 6.04 -17.90 -6.26
CA LEU A 55 7.28 -18.29 -5.60
C LEU A 55 7.05 -19.51 -4.72
N ASN A 56 8.10 -20.32 -4.54
CA ASN A 56 8.10 -21.28 -3.44
C ASN A 56 8.48 -20.55 -2.14
N SER A 57 7.87 -20.95 -1.02
CA SER A 57 8.06 -20.29 0.27
C SER A 57 8.14 -21.30 1.41
N GLU A 58 9.17 -21.18 2.23
CA GLU A 58 9.45 -22.11 3.32
C GLU A 58 9.79 -21.34 4.60
N SER A 59 9.25 -21.76 5.74
CA SER A 59 9.66 -21.20 7.03
C SER A 59 10.90 -21.93 7.56
N THR A 60 11.99 -21.21 7.77
CA THR A 60 13.29 -21.75 8.23
C THR A 60 13.65 -21.20 9.62
N GLY A 61 14.47 -21.92 10.39
CA GLY A 61 14.88 -21.51 11.75
C GLY A 61 13.89 -21.90 12.85
N GLU A 62 14.25 -21.64 14.10
CA GLU A 62 13.49 -22.01 15.30
C GLU A 62 13.25 -20.81 16.22
N GLY A 63 12.17 -20.85 17.00
CA GLY A 63 11.87 -19.80 17.98
C GLY A 63 11.82 -18.39 17.40
N GLU A 64 12.66 -17.52 17.95
CA GLU A 64 12.79 -16.10 17.57
C GLU A 64 13.55 -15.89 16.27
N ASP A 65 14.40 -16.84 15.85
CA ASP A 65 15.18 -16.79 14.60
C ASP A 65 14.37 -17.27 13.38
N ARG A 66 13.10 -17.64 13.60
CA ARG A 66 12.26 -18.23 12.57
C ARG A 66 11.82 -17.19 11.54
N SER A 67 12.18 -17.44 10.29
CA SER A 67 12.05 -16.55 9.13
C SER A 67 11.42 -17.28 7.94
N VAL A 68 11.23 -16.59 6.81
CA VAL A 68 10.75 -17.18 5.55
C VAL A 68 11.84 -17.08 4.49
N ARG A 69 12.09 -18.19 3.81
CA ARG A 69 12.94 -18.28 2.62
C ARG A 69 12.08 -18.42 1.38
N LEU A 70 12.37 -17.61 0.35
CA LEU A 70 11.67 -17.64 -0.92
C LEU A 70 12.61 -18.12 -2.04
N SER A 71 12.10 -18.96 -2.94
CA SER A 71 12.83 -19.42 -4.12
C SER A 71 12.01 -19.30 -5.40
N LYS A 72 12.68 -18.99 -6.51
CA LYS A 72 12.06 -18.88 -7.83
C LYS A 72 11.61 -20.26 -8.31
N THR A 73 10.52 -20.27 -9.06
CA THR A 73 9.98 -21.45 -9.75
C THR A 73 9.94 -21.19 -11.25
N ALA A 74 9.67 -22.22 -12.04
CA ALA A 74 9.51 -22.08 -13.50
C ALA A 74 8.33 -21.17 -13.90
N THR A 75 7.40 -20.88 -12.98
CA THR A 75 6.22 -20.05 -13.24
C THR A 75 6.25 -18.72 -12.49
N THR A 76 7.36 -18.41 -11.81
CA THR A 76 7.52 -17.13 -11.11
C THR A 76 7.28 -15.96 -12.05
N THR A 77 6.44 -15.04 -11.60
CA THR A 77 6.10 -13.84 -12.36
C THR A 77 5.82 -12.69 -11.40
N ILE A 78 5.98 -11.47 -11.91
CA ILE A 78 5.62 -10.23 -11.23
C ILE A 78 4.15 -9.95 -11.64
N PRO A 79 3.16 -10.07 -10.73
CA PRO A 79 1.79 -9.76 -11.09
C PRO A 79 1.64 -8.30 -11.55
N GLU A 80 0.81 -8.06 -12.57
CA GLU A 80 0.57 -6.69 -13.07
C GLU A 80 -0.08 -5.77 -12.02
N ASN A 81 -0.67 -6.35 -10.97
CA ASN A 81 -1.42 -5.65 -9.91
C ASN A 81 -0.66 -5.47 -8.57
N ILE A 82 0.66 -5.68 -8.51
CA ILE A 82 1.44 -5.60 -7.25
C ILE A 82 1.27 -4.27 -6.52
N ASN A 83 1.11 -3.19 -7.29
CA ASN A 83 0.96 -1.83 -6.80
C ASN A 83 -0.44 -1.29 -7.07
N LYS A 84 -1.50 -2.00 -6.68
CA LYS A 84 -2.67 -1.23 -6.24
C LYS A 84 -2.28 -0.57 -4.92
N GLN A 85 -1.54 0.55 -5.00
CA GLN A 85 -1.69 1.62 -4.02
C GLN A 85 -3.19 1.70 -3.76
N ARG A 86 -3.62 1.63 -2.50
CA ARG A 86 -5.05 1.80 -2.18
C ARG A 86 -5.49 3.08 -2.89
N VAL A 87 -6.28 2.91 -3.94
CA VAL A 87 -6.83 4.04 -4.67
C VAL A 87 -7.95 4.54 -3.79
N VAL A 88 -7.73 5.68 -3.15
CA VAL A 88 -8.75 6.40 -2.44
C VAL A 88 -9.60 7.11 -3.50
N ASP A 89 -10.77 6.54 -3.72
CA ASP A 89 -11.79 7.07 -4.59
C ASP A 89 -13.13 7.01 -3.85
N ARG A 90 -13.82 8.15 -3.73
CA ARG A 90 -15.14 8.31 -3.11
C ARG A 90 -16.24 8.45 -4.17
N GLY A 91 -15.91 8.14 -5.42
CA GLY A 91 -16.80 8.21 -6.57
C GLY A 91 -17.30 9.63 -6.80
N ILE A 92 -18.63 9.78 -6.73
CA ILE A 92 -19.34 11.04 -6.98
C ILE A 92 -19.66 11.81 -5.70
N GLU A 93 -19.20 11.34 -4.53
CA GLU A 93 -19.43 11.99 -3.25
C GLU A 93 -18.78 13.38 -3.22
N ILE A 94 -19.55 14.38 -2.79
CA ILE A 94 -19.11 15.77 -2.69
C ILE A 94 -18.89 16.10 -1.21
N PHE A 95 -17.70 16.60 -0.90
CA PHE A 95 -17.32 17.11 0.41
C PHE A 95 -17.30 18.62 0.40
N TYR A 96 -17.57 19.22 1.56
CA TYR A 96 -17.62 20.65 1.73
C TYR A 96 -16.52 21.13 2.68
N ALA A 97 -15.91 22.26 2.34
CA ALA A 97 -14.92 22.96 3.16
C ALA A 97 -15.14 24.46 3.07
N LYS A 98 -14.51 25.22 3.97
CA LYS A 98 -14.48 26.68 3.84
C LYS A 98 -13.77 27.07 2.54
N PRO A 99 -14.31 28.00 1.73
CA PRO A 99 -13.58 28.57 0.59
C PRO A 99 -12.16 29.02 0.98
N GLY A 100 -11.18 28.61 0.19
CA GLY A 100 -9.76 28.83 0.44
C GLY A 100 -9.13 27.90 1.48
N ALA A 101 -9.86 26.91 2.01
CA ALA A 101 -9.28 25.90 2.89
C ALA A 101 -8.35 24.98 2.11
N GLU A 102 -7.22 24.65 2.72
CA GLU A 102 -6.28 23.68 2.20
C GLU A 102 -6.62 22.30 2.75
N ILE A 103 -7.04 21.39 1.89
CA ILE A 103 -7.40 20.02 2.21
C ILE A 103 -6.22 19.10 1.91
N VAL A 104 -6.01 18.13 2.78
CA VAL A 104 -4.98 17.09 2.67
C VAL A 104 -5.68 15.74 2.61
N LEU A 105 -5.31 14.92 1.65
CA LEU A 105 -5.62 13.50 1.56
C LEU A 105 -4.37 12.72 1.97
N ARG A 106 -4.50 11.77 2.89
CA ARG A 106 -3.38 10.99 3.44
C ARG A 106 -3.36 9.57 2.89
N THR A 107 -2.22 8.88 2.99
CA THR A 107 -2.01 7.52 2.48
C THR A 107 -2.92 6.47 3.10
N ASP A 108 -3.49 6.73 4.27
CA ASP A 108 -4.47 5.86 4.93
C ASP A 108 -5.91 6.09 4.45
N GLY A 109 -6.14 7.08 3.57
CA GLY A 109 -7.44 7.46 3.06
C GLY A 109 -8.22 8.45 3.93
N SER A 110 -7.64 8.90 5.05
CA SER A 110 -8.17 10.03 5.82
C SER A 110 -7.93 11.34 5.08
N PHE A 111 -8.83 12.30 5.24
CA PHE A 111 -8.71 13.62 4.67
C PHE A 111 -9.27 14.71 5.59
N GLY A 112 -8.82 15.94 5.41
CA GLY A 112 -9.28 17.08 6.20
C GLY A 112 -8.45 18.34 5.97
N VAL A 113 -8.73 19.40 6.73
CA VAL A 113 -7.97 20.65 6.66
C VAL A 113 -6.52 20.41 7.11
N SER A 114 -5.54 20.96 6.37
CA SER A 114 -4.12 20.88 6.74
C SER A 114 -3.89 21.52 8.10
N LEU A 115 -3.31 20.73 9.01
CA LEU A 115 -2.82 21.20 10.31
C LEU A 115 -1.30 21.21 10.16
N LYS A 116 -0.66 22.39 10.29
CA LYS A 116 0.77 22.61 9.97
C LYS A 116 1.76 21.67 10.69
N GLU A 117 1.32 20.98 11.74
CA GLU A 117 2.06 19.95 12.45
C GLU A 117 1.43 18.58 12.17
N GLY A 118 2.15 17.69 11.47
CA GLY A 118 1.79 16.27 11.44
C GLY A 118 1.37 15.68 10.10
N ASP A 119 1.49 16.39 8.98
CA ASP A 119 1.17 15.82 7.66
C ASP A 119 2.33 14.94 7.11
N ASN A 120 2.78 13.96 7.90
CA ASN A 120 3.54 12.84 7.36
C ASN A 120 2.55 11.95 6.60
N LYS A 121 2.92 11.49 5.40
CA LYS A 121 2.13 10.59 4.54
C LYS A 121 0.95 11.25 3.80
N ILE A 122 1.21 12.34 3.10
CA ILE A 122 0.27 12.99 2.17
C ILE A 122 0.22 12.20 0.85
N LEU A 123 -0.98 11.90 0.36
CA LEU A 123 -1.24 11.49 -1.03
C LEU A 123 -1.45 12.69 -1.95
N ASP A 124 -2.29 13.63 -1.52
CA ASP A 124 -2.56 14.85 -2.26
C ASP A 124 -2.93 16.01 -1.32
N LYS A 125 -2.70 17.23 -1.78
CA LYS A 125 -2.96 18.45 -1.02
C LYS A 125 -3.44 19.56 -1.96
N ARG A 126 -4.56 20.21 -1.60
CA ARG A 126 -5.18 21.19 -2.48
C ARG A 126 -5.98 22.25 -1.75
N THR A 127 -5.90 23.49 -2.25
CA THR A 127 -6.79 24.58 -1.85
C THR A 127 -8.14 24.46 -2.57
N VAL A 128 -9.23 24.47 -1.80
CA VAL A 128 -10.60 24.36 -2.32
C VAL A 128 -11.21 25.76 -2.45
N ASP A 129 -11.35 26.24 -3.69
CA ASP A 129 -11.78 27.62 -3.96
C ASP A 129 -13.27 27.85 -3.69
N GLU A 130 -14.14 26.99 -4.23
CA GLU A 130 -15.60 27.15 -4.15
C GLU A 130 -16.25 26.42 -2.96
N GLY A 131 -15.42 25.92 -2.03
CA GLY A 131 -15.89 25.19 -0.86
C GLY A 131 -16.41 23.77 -1.11
N GLU A 132 -16.29 23.26 -2.34
CA GLU A 132 -16.67 21.89 -2.72
C GLU A 132 -15.50 21.13 -3.34
N PHE A 133 -15.33 19.87 -2.96
CA PHE A 133 -14.31 18.99 -3.53
C PHE A 133 -14.76 17.52 -3.58
N ARG A 134 -14.11 16.73 -4.42
CA ARG A 134 -14.23 15.27 -4.51
C ARG A 134 -12.88 14.62 -4.26
N ILE A 135 -12.88 13.33 -3.96
CA ILE A 135 -11.67 12.52 -3.88
C ILE A 135 -11.79 11.40 -4.91
N ARG A 136 -10.92 11.43 -5.92
CA ARG A 136 -10.88 10.40 -6.97
C ARG A 136 -9.46 10.06 -7.33
N ASP A 137 -9.20 8.80 -7.58
CA ASP A 137 -7.88 8.32 -8.02
C ASP A 137 -6.71 8.91 -7.20
N ASN A 138 -6.82 8.91 -5.87
CA ASN A 138 -5.84 9.49 -4.93
C ASN A 138 -5.67 11.02 -5.02
N LYS A 139 -6.61 11.74 -5.63
CA LYS A 139 -6.54 13.20 -5.80
C LYS A 139 -7.75 13.91 -5.25
N ILE A 140 -7.52 15.13 -4.76
CA ILE A 140 -8.53 16.11 -4.43
C ILE A 140 -8.87 16.88 -5.71
N ILE A 141 -10.14 16.78 -6.12
CA ILE A 141 -10.66 17.38 -7.34
C ILE A 141 -11.63 18.49 -6.96
N CYS A 142 -11.48 19.65 -7.59
CA CYS A 142 -12.37 20.80 -7.44
C CYS A 142 -13.18 21.00 -8.72
N LYS A 143 -14.27 21.78 -8.64
CA LYS A 143 -15.23 21.96 -9.75
C LYS A 143 -14.60 22.44 -11.06
N GLN A 144 -13.51 23.20 -10.97
CA GLN A 144 -12.80 23.72 -12.13
C GLN A 144 -11.99 22.67 -12.89
N ASP A 145 -11.82 21.46 -12.34
CA ASP A 145 -11.05 20.42 -12.99
C ASP A 145 -11.85 19.67 -14.04
N SER A 146 -11.17 19.26 -15.11
CA SER A 146 -11.76 18.46 -16.19
C SER A 146 -12.30 17.10 -15.75
N ASN A 147 -11.91 16.62 -14.57
CA ASN A 147 -12.27 15.30 -14.04
C ASN A 147 -13.19 15.36 -12.79
N TRP A 148 -13.88 16.50 -12.59
CA TRP A 148 -14.95 16.63 -11.58
C TRP A 148 -15.95 15.46 -11.63
#